data_AF-A0A6V7M186-F1
#
_entry.id   AF-A0A6V7M186-F1
#
_cell.length_a   1.000
_cell.length_b   1.000
_cell.length_c   1.000
_cell.angle_alpha   90.00
_cell.angle_beta   90.00
_cell.angle_gamma   90.00
#
_symmetry.space_group_name_H-M   'P 1'
#
loop_
_entity.id
_entity.type
_entity.pdbx_description
1 polymer ?
#
loop_
_entity_poly.entity_id
_entity_poly.type
_entity_poly.pdbx_seq_one_letter_code
_entity_poly.pdbx_strand_id
1 'polypeptide(L)'
;VEQFCITSPHDNKSWEMMEEMISNAEGFYQDLNIPYRIVNIVSGALNHAASKKLDLEAWFPGSGAFRELVSCSNCLDYQARRLLV
;
A
#
# COMPACT_ATOMS: atom_id res chain seq x y z
N VAL A 1 9.92 -6.10 7.13
CA VAL A 1 8.81 -7.09 7.17
C VAL A 1 7.81 -6.65 6.12
N GLU A 2 7.27 -7.56 5.32
CA GLU A 2 6.40 -7.23 4.19
C GLU A 2 5.11 -8.05 4.24
N GLN A 3 4.02 -7.43 3.80
CA GLN A 3 2.75 -8.10 3.54
C GLN A 3 2.70 -8.51 2.06
N PHE A 4 2.33 -9.76 1.76
CA PHE A 4 2.13 -10.23 0.39
C PHE A 4 0.90 -11.14 0.36
N CYS A 5 -0.05 -10.83 -0.53
CA CYS A 5 -1.34 -11.50 -0.58
C CYS A 5 -1.65 -11.96 -2.00
N ILE A 6 -1.99 -13.25 -2.15
CA ILE A 6 -2.62 -13.79 -3.37
C ILE A 6 -4.11 -13.89 -3.08
N THR A 7 -4.95 -13.30 -3.93
CA THR A 7 -6.39 -13.23 -3.73
C THR A 7 -7.14 -13.75 -4.95
N SER A 8 -8.43 -14.06 -4.77
CA SER A 8 -9.30 -14.36 -5.91
C SER A 8 -9.36 -13.16 -6.87
N PRO A 9 -9.31 -13.38 -8.20
CA PRO A 9 -9.50 -12.29 -9.17
C PRO A 9 -10.97 -11.83 -9.27
N HIS A 10 -11.90 -12.50 -8.57
CA HIS A 10 -13.33 -12.24 -8.62
C HIS A 10 -13.82 -11.48 -7.39
N ASP A 11 -15.05 -10.97 -7.48
CA ASP A 11 -15.82 -10.41 -6.35
C ASP A 11 -15.09 -9.32 -5.56
N ASN A 12 -14.30 -8.50 -6.26
CA ASN A 12 -13.57 -7.36 -5.68
C ASN A 12 -12.55 -7.73 -4.59
N LYS A 13 -12.18 -9.02 -4.45
CA LYS A 13 -11.39 -9.53 -3.32
C LYS A 13 -10.01 -8.89 -3.18
N SER A 14 -9.33 -8.60 -4.28
CA SER A 14 -8.02 -7.93 -4.23
C SER A 14 -8.09 -6.49 -3.71
N TRP A 15 -9.20 -5.79 -3.98
CA TRP A 15 -9.43 -4.44 -3.49
C TRP A 15 -9.78 -4.43 -2.01
N GLU A 16 -10.63 -5.35 -1.56
CA GLU A 16 -10.91 -5.56 -0.13
C GLU A 16 -9.60 -5.85 0.64
N MET A 17 -8.76 -6.72 0.09
CA MET A 17 -7.45 -7.04 0.68
C MET A 17 -6.50 -5.85 0.67
N MET A 18 -6.52 -4.99 -0.35
CA MET A 18 -5.70 -3.77 -0.35
C MET A 18 -6.08 -2.84 0.81
N GLU A 19 -7.38 -2.67 1.09
CA GLU A 19 -7.86 -1.87 2.21
C GLU A 19 -7.51 -2.53 3.57
N GLU A 20 -7.53 -3.86 3.66
CA GLU A 20 -7.03 -4.60 4.84
C GLU A 20 -5.53 -4.40 5.05
N MET A 21 -4.72 -4.52 3.99
CA MET A 21 -3.26 -4.38 4.06
C MET A 21 -2.83 -2.98 4.51
N ILE A 22 -3.47 -1.92 3.99
CA ILE A 22 -3.17 -0.55 4.43
C ILE A 22 -3.66 -0.33 5.87
N SER A 23 -4.82 -0.87 6.25
CA SER A 23 -5.32 -0.79 7.63
C SER A 23 -4.40 -1.51 8.63
N ASN A 24 -3.84 -2.67 8.26
CA ASN A 24 -2.84 -3.37 9.08
C ASN A 24 -1.58 -2.53 9.28
N ALA A 25 -1.10 -1.86 8.21
CA ALA A 25 0.05 -0.97 8.31
C ALA A 25 -0.27 0.24 9.20
N GLU A 26 -1.43 0.88 9.01
CA GLU A 26 -1.89 1.98 9.86
C GLU A 26 -1.97 1.58 11.34
N GLY A 27 -2.59 0.44 11.66
CA GLY A 27 -2.69 -0.07 13.02
C GLY A 27 -1.32 -0.23 13.68
N PHE A 28 -0.33 -0.75 12.95
CA PHE A 28 1.04 -0.86 13.44
C PHE A 28 1.67 0.50 13.78
N TYR A 29 1.51 1.51 12.93
CA TYR A 29 2.05 2.86 13.21
C TYR A 29 1.27 3.60 14.30
N GLN A 30 -0.04 3.34 14.43
CA GLN A 30 -0.87 3.84 15.53
C GLN A 30 -0.41 3.29 16.88
N ASP A 31 -0.13 1.98 16.97
CA ASP A 31 0.38 1.35 18.20
C ASP A 31 1.75 1.93 18.63
N LEU A 32 2.57 2.32 17.66
CA LEU A 32 3.85 2.98 17.90
C LEU A 32 3.72 4.48 18.20
N ASN A 33 2.50 5.04 18.13
CA ASN A 33 2.22 6.47 18.26
C ASN A 33 3.03 7.35 17.30
N ILE A 34 3.23 6.89 16.07
CA ILE A 34 3.92 7.67 15.02
C ILE A 34 2.87 8.43 14.21
N PRO A 35 2.89 9.77 14.19
CA PRO A 35 1.96 10.54 13.36
C PRO A 35 2.23 10.32 11.87
N TYR A 36 1.18 10.13 11.07
CA TYR A 36 1.30 9.89 9.64
C TYR A 36 0.12 10.46 8.85
N ARG A 37 0.22 10.40 7.52
CA ARG A 37 -0.89 10.61 6.59
C ARG A 37 -0.90 9.50 5.53
N ILE A 38 -2.09 9.21 5.00
CA ILE A 38 -2.24 8.35 3.82
C ILE A 38 -2.34 9.21 2.57
N VAL A 39 -1.57 8.84 1.54
CA VAL A 39 -1.53 9.53 0.25
C VAL A 39 -1.91 8.55 -0.86
N ASN A 40 -2.89 8.92 -1.67
CA ASN A 40 -3.20 8.20 -2.91
C ASN A 40 -2.29 8.72 -4.03
N ILE A 41 -1.49 7.83 -4.60
CA ILE A 41 -0.46 8.20 -5.56
C ILE A 41 -1.07 8.53 -6.92
N VAL A 42 -0.67 9.67 -7.47
CA VAL A 42 -1.12 10.14 -8.79
C VAL A 42 -0.70 9.17 -9.88
N SER A 43 -1.52 9.04 -10.91
CA SER A 43 -1.34 8.05 -11.99
C SER A 43 0.04 8.11 -12.66
N GLY A 44 0.58 9.31 -12.89
CA GLY A 44 1.90 9.48 -13.52
C GLY A 44 3.10 9.03 -12.67
N ALA A 45 2.89 8.77 -11.37
CA ALA A 45 3.92 8.27 -10.46
C ALA A 45 3.75 6.77 -10.13
N LEU A 46 2.72 6.11 -10.66
CA LEU A 46 2.56 4.66 -10.52
C LEU A 46 3.62 3.93 -11.36
N ASN A 47 4.17 2.85 -10.80
CA ASN A 47 5.03 1.95 -11.56
C ASN A 47 4.18 1.04 -12.47
N HIS A 48 4.81 0.32 -13.40
CA HIS A 48 4.09 -0.46 -14.41
C HIS A 48 3.14 -1.53 -13.86
N ALA A 49 3.41 -2.07 -12.66
CA ALA A 49 2.62 -3.14 -12.09
C ALA A 49 1.42 -2.64 -11.27
N ALA A 50 1.50 -1.46 -10.65
CA ALA A 50 0.47 -0.99 -9.72
C ALA A 50 -0.75 -0.41 -10.46
N SER A 51 -1.93 -0.93 -10.15
CA SER A 51 -3.20 -0.34 -10.58
C SER A 51 -3.66 0.80 -9.67
N LYS A 52 -3.32 0.74 -8.38
CA LYS A 52 -3.48 1.78 -7.36
C LYS A 52 -2.36 1.61 -6.33
N LYS A 53 -1.86 2.71 -5.79
CA LYS A 53 -0.85 2.72 -4.72
C LYS A 53 -1.24 3.72 -3.63
N LEU A 54 -1.17 3.30 -2.38
CA LEU A 54 -1.33 4.13 -1.20
C LEU A 54 -0.02 4.16 -0.43
N ASP A 55 0.46 5.36 -0.11
CA ASP A 55 1.63 5.55 0.75
C ASP A 55 1.22 6.03 2.13
N LEU A 56 1.83 5.40 3.15
CA LEU A 56 1.84 5.93 4.51
C LEU A 56 3.11 6.74 4.67
N GLU A 57 2.94 8.05 4.81
CA GLU A 57 4.03 8.96 5.07
C GLU A 57 4.00 9.37 6.54
N ALA A 58 5.04 9.03 7.29
CA ALA A 58 5.18 9.44 8.69
C ALA A 58 5.73 10.86 8.79
N TRP A 59 5.30 11.59 9.81
CA TRP A 59 5.81 12.92 10.13
C TRP A 59 7.10 12.82 10.95
N PHE A 60 8.16 13.44 10.43
CA PHE A 60 9.47 13.52 11.08
C PHE A 60 9.66 14.92 11.67
N PRO A 61 9.41 15.14 12.98
CA PRO A 61 9.41 16.47 13.58
C PRO A 61 10.78 17.16 13.50
N GLY A 62 11.88 16.42 13.62
CA GLY A 62 13.23 16.97 13.48
C GLY A 62 13.55 17.48 12.06
N SER A 63 12.88 16.94 11.04
CA SER A 63 13.02 17.39 9.64
C SER A 63 11.90 18.34 9.21
N GLY A 64 10.82 18.46 9.99
CA GLY A 64 9.63 19.20 9.61
C GLY A 64 8.96 18.69 8.32
N ALA A 65 9.02 17.38 8.06
CA ALA A 65 8.59 16.81 6.79
C ALA A 65 7.92 15.44 6.96
N PHE A 66 7.02 15.13 6.03
CA PHE A 66 6.51 13.77 5.83
C PHE A 66 7.51 12.94 5.00
N ARG A 67 7.70 11.67 5.35
CA ARG A 67 8.56 10.72 4.63
C ARG A 67 7.81 9.41 4.47
N GLU A 68 7.83 8.84 3.26
CA GLU A 68 7.28 7.51 2.98
C GLU A 68 7.96 6.46 3.87
N LEU A 69 7.15 5.67 4.59
CA LEU A 69 7.62 4.48 5.30
C LEU A 69 6.94 3.19 4.83
N VAL A 70 5.74 3.29 4.24
CA VAL A 70 5.01 2.15 3.68
C VAL A 70 4.46 2.52 2.31
N SER A 71 4.47 1.54 1.42
CA SER A 71 3.76 1.55 0.15
C SER A 71 2.88 0.31 0.06
N CYS A 72 1.59 0.48 -0.21
CA CYS A 72 0.63 -0.60 -0.45
C CYS A 72 0.08 -0.49 -1.87
N SER A 73 0.23 -1.54 -2.68
CA SER A 73 -0.17 -1.54 -4.08
C SER A 73 -1.04 -2.74 -4.41
N ASN A 74 -2.11 -2.52 -5.17
CA ASN A 74 -2.83 -3.61 -5.83
C ASN A 74 -2.31 -3.72 -7.27
N CYS A 75 -1.65 -4.83 -7.57
CA CYS A 75 -1.09 -5.12 -8.90
C CYS A 75 -2.04 -5.93 -9.80
N LEU A 76 -3.26 -6.22 -9.31
CA LEU A 76 -4.22 -7.11 -9.94
C LEU A 76 -3.52 -8.39 -10.41
N ASP A 77 -3.65 -8.73 -11.68
CA ASP A 77 -3.10 -9.90 -12.33
C ASP A 77 -1.82 -9.61 -13.13
N TYR A 78 -1.22 -8.40 -13.01
CA TYR A 78 -0.04 -8.01 -13.80
C TYR A 78 1.14 -8.96 -13.58
N GLN A 79 1.49 -9.20 -12.31
CA GLN A 79 2.58 -10.12 -11.95
C GLN A 79 2.15 -11.58 -12.14
N ALA A 80 0.92 -11.92 -11.76
CA ALA A 80 0.37 -13.27 -11.81
C ALA A 80 0.37 -13.85 -13.24
N ARG A 81 -0.09 -13.08 -14.24
CA ARG A 81 -0.06 -13.48 -15.65
C ARG A 81 1.33 -13.83 -16.15
N ARG A 82 2.35 -13.06 -15.74
CA ARG A 82 3.75 -13.30 -16.15
C ARG A 82 4.31 -14.58 -15.52
N LEU A 83 3.89 -14.89 -14.30
CA LEU A 83 4.38 -16.04 -13.53
C LEU A 83 3.50 -17.29 -13.68
N LEU A 84 2.38 -17.19 -14.42
CA LEU A 84 1.39 -18.27 -14.63
C LEU A 84 0.79 -18.79 -13.32
N VAL A 85 0.39 -17.86 -12.45
CA VAL A 85 -0.27 -18.10 -11.16
C VAL A 85 -1.70 -17.59 -11.19
#